data_AF-A0A1G7FYN5-F1
#
_entry.id   AF-A0A1G7FYN5-F1
#
_cell.length_a   1.000
_cell.length_b   1.000
_cell.length_c   1.000
_cell.angle_alpha   90.00
_cell.angle_beta   90.00
_cell.angle_gamma   90.00
#
_symmetry.space_group_name_H-M   'P 1'
#
loop_
_entity.id
_entity.type
_entity.pdbx_description
1 polymer ?
#
loop_
_entity_poly.entity_id
_entity_poly.type
_entity_poly.pdbx_seq_one_letter_code
_entity_poly.pdbx_strand_id
1 'polypeptide(L)'
;MPHAHLHLDPKVREEARRRLLSAKGHLEGVLRMLEDEGVYCVDVLKQLKAVQGALDRVGEMVLRAHLRDHVATAHERGDVEEIVEELMEALKYR
;
A
#
# COMPACT_ATOMS: atom_id res chain seq x y z
N MET A 1 -16.88 -18.26 -4.89
CA MET A 1 -16.00 -17.28 -4.22
C MET A 1 -16.31 -15.94 -4.85
N PRO A 2 -16.77 -14.93 -4.12
CA PRO A 2 -16.93 -13.60 -4.70
C PRO A 2 -15.55 -13.16 -5.22
N HIS A 3 -15.52 -12.55 -6.41
CA HIS A 3 -14.32 -12.01 -7.07
C HIS A 3 -13.22 -13.01 -7.49
N ALA A 4 -13.56 -14.20 -8.00
CA ALA A 4 -12.57 -15.15 -8.54
C ALA A 4 -11.61 -14.55 -9.61
N HIS A 5 -11.98 -13.41 -10.20
CA HIS A 5 -11.25 -12.71 -11.25
C HIS A 5 -10.62 -11.39 -10.79
N LEU A 6 -11.00 -10.84 -9.62
CA LEU A 6 -10.50 -9.54 -9.14
C LEU A 6 -9.33 -9.72 -8.15
N HIS A 7 -8.24 -10.30 -8.62
CA HIS A 7 -7.04 -10.46 -7.82
C HIS A 7 -5.96 -9.44 -8.22
N LEU A 8 -5.04 -9.16 -7.30
CA LEU A 8 -3.87 -8.34 -7.61
C LEU A 8 -3.00 -9.04 -8.67
N ASP A 9 -2.54 -8.29 -9.66
CA ASP A 9 -1.58 -8.77 -10.66
C ASP A 9 -0.37 -9.45 -9.98
N PRO A 10 0.04 -10.67 -10.40
CA PRO A 10 1.12 -11.40 -9.74
C PRO A 10 2.46 -10.64 -9.68
N LYS A 11 2.79 -9.84 -10.72
CA LYS A 11 4.03 -9.06 -10.74
C LYS A 11 3.96 -7.91 -9.75
N VAL A 12 2.83 -7.19 -9.72
CA VAL A 12 2.58 -6.14 -8.73
C VAL A 12 2.59 -6.70 -7.31
N ARG A 13 2.01 -7.89 -7.09
CA ARG A 13 2.03 -8.57 -5.79
C ARG A 13 3.44 -8.87 -5.32
N GLU A 14 4.29 -9.42 -6.19
CA GLU A 14 5.69 -9.71 -5.85
C GLU A 14 6.49 -8.43 -5.56
N GLU A 15 6.32 -7.39 -6.39
CA GLU A 15 7.01 -6.12 -6.19
C GLU A 15 6.53 -5.39 -4.91
N ALA A 16 5.22 -5.42 -4.62
CA ALA A 16 4.65 -4.89 -3.38
C ALA A 16 5.26 -5.61 -2.18
N ARG A 17 5.31 -6.95 -2.21
CA ARG A 17 5.92 -7.75 -1.16
C ARG A 17 7.38 -7.37 -0.93
N ARG A 18 8.18 -7.23 -1.99
CA ARG A 18 9.60 -6.84 -1.92
C ARG A 18 9.77 -5.47 -1.26
N ARG A 19 8.97 -4.48 -1.65
CA ARG A 19 9.02 -3.13 -1.09
C ARG A 19 8.56 -3.08 0.36
N LEU A 20 7.52 -3.84 0.72
CA LEU A 20 7.06 -3.96 2.10
C LEU A 20 8.11 -4.61 3.01
N LEU A 21 8.86 -5.61 2.51
CA LEU A 21 10.00 -6.18 3.26
C LEU A 21 11.09 -5.13 3.53
N SER A 22 11.37 -4.25 2.57
CA SER A 22 12.30 -3.13 2.77
C SER A 22 11.76 -2.12 3.78
N ALA A 23 10.48 -1.74 3.68
CA ALA A 23 9.83 -0.84 4.63
C ALA A 23 9.79 -1.43 6.05
N LYS A 24 9.58 -2.74 6.19
CA LYS A 24 9.69 -3.47 7.46
C LYS A 24 11.08 -3.32 8.07
N GLY A 25 12.14 -3.57 7.30
CA GLY A 25 13.51 -3.41 7.79
C GLY A 25 13.84 -1.97 8.20
N HIS A 26 13.27 -0.98 7.50
CA HIS A 26 13.38 0.43 7.88
C HIS A 26 12.66 0.70 9.20
N LEU A 27 11.43 0.23 9.37
CA LEU A 27 10.68 0.36 10.62
C LEU A 27 11.41 -0.30 11.80
N GLU A 28 11.99 -1.49 11.60
CA GLU A 28 12.85 -2.14 12.60
C GLU A 28 14.08 -1.29 12.95
N GLY A 29 14.64 -0.54 11.98
CA GLY A 29 15.67 0.46 12.23
C GLY A 29 15.21 1.61 13.12
N VAL A 30 13.99 2.11 12.90
CA VAL A 30 13.39 3.14 13.77
C VAL A 30 13.18 2.62 15.19
N LEU A 31 12.75 1.36 15.34
CA LEU A 31 12.62 0.74 16.66
C LEU A 31 13.97 0.69 17.39
N ARG A 32 15.05 0.29 16.70
CA ARG A 32 16.40 0.33 17.27
C ARG A 32 16.86 1.74 17.63
N MET A 33 16.51 2.75 16.83
CA MET A 33 16.84 4.14 17.17
C MET A 33 16.19 4.59 18.49
N LEU A 34 15.03 4.04 18.84
CA LEU A 34 14.33 4.37 20.08
C LEU A 34 14.92 3.68 21.32
N GLU A 35 15.84 2.72 21.14
CA GLU A 35 16.59 2.12 22.26
C GLU A 35 17.65 3.08 22.82
N ASP A 36 18.03 4.11 22.07
CA ASP A 36 18.95 5.17 22.50
C ASP A 36 18.20 6.30 23.24
N GLU A 37 18.50 6.48 24.53
CA GLU A 37 17.90 7.55 25.37
C GLU A 37 18.23 8.97 24.87
N GLY A 38 19.31 9.13 24.10
CA GLY A 38 19.74 10.40 23.53
C GLY A 38 19.14 10.73 22.17
N VAL A 39 18.25 9.88 21.64
CA VAL A 39 17.74 10.02 20.28
C VAL A 39 16.99 11.34 20.07
N TYR A 40 17.35 12.07 18.99
CA TYR A 40 16.70 13.33 18.68
C TYR A 40 15.35 13.11 17.99
N CYS A 41 14.30 13.74 18.55
CA CYS A 41 12.92 13.58 18.08
C CYS A 41 12.73 13.89 16.59
N VAL A 42 13.44 14.89 16.05
CA VAL A 42 13.34 15.25 14.62
C VAL A 42 13.91 14.15 13.72
N ASP A 43 14.93 13.42 14.15
CA ASP A 43 15.51 12.35 13.36
C ASP A 43 14.59 11.13 13.33
N VAL A 44 13.96 10.79 14.46
CA VAL A 44 12.88 9.77 14.49
C VAL A 44 11.74 10.18 13.56
N LEU A 45 11.30 11.43 13.61
CA LEU A 45 10.24 11.94 12.73
C LEU A 45 10.61 11.83 11.24
N LYS A 46 11.85 12.17 10.86
CA LYS A 46 12.34 11.99 9.48
C LYS A 46 12.28 10.52 9.05
N GLN A 47 12.72 9.59 9.89
CA GLN A 47 12.69 8.17 9.56
C GLN A 47 11.27 7.63 9.46
N LEU A 48 10.38 8.01 10.38
CA LEU A 48 8.96 7.66 10.30
C LEU A 48 8.31 8.21 9.01
N LYS A 49 8.65 9.43 8.60
CA LYS A 49 8.18 9.98 7.32
C LYS A 49 8.71 9.22 6.11
N ALA A 50 9.95 8.74 6.16
CA ALA A 50 10.49 7.90 5.11
C ALA A 50 9.77 6.54 5.01
N VAL A 51 9.43 5.92 6.16
CA VAL A 51 8.61 4.69 6.20
C VAL A 51 7.21 4.96 5.65
N GLN A 52 6.54 6.03 6.08
CA GLN A 52 5.23 6.41 5.55
C GLN A 52 5.27 6.57 4.02
N GLY A 53 6.23 7.32 3.49
CA GLY A 53 6.38 7.48 2.05
C GLY A 53 6.68 6.16 1.31
N ALA A 54 7.34 5.20 1.96
CA ALA A 54 7.53 3.86 1.37
C ALA A 54 6.22 3.07 1.30
N LEU A 55 5.38 3.15 2.32
CA LEU A 55 4.05 2.55 2.34
C LEU A 55 3.13 3.20 1.29
N ASP A 56 3.14 4.53 1.19
CA ASP A 56 2.34 5.28 0.22
C ASP A 56 2.65 4.85 -1.21
N ARG A 57 3.94 4.67 -1.56
CA ARG A 57 4.36 4.19 -2.88
C ARG A 57 3.87 2.77 -3.18
N VAL A 58 3.80 1.90 -2.18
CA VAL A 58 3.23 0.56 -2.34
C VAL A 58 1.72 0.65 -2.54
N GLY A 59 1.04 1.49 -1.74
CA GLY A 59 -0.39 1.76 -1.89
C GLY A 59 -0.76 2.28 -3.28
N GLU A 60 -0.04 3.28 -3.79
CA GLU A 60 -0.26 3.82 -5.14
C GLU A 60 -0.07 2.74 -6.22
N MET A 61 0.93 1.89 -6.07
CA MET A 61 1.19 0.81 -7.03
C MET A 61 0.06 -0.22 -7.06
N VAL A 62 -0.47 -0.60 -5.89
CA VAL A 62 -1.62 -1.52 -5.78
C VAL A 62 -2.88 -0.85 -6.35
N LEU A 63 -3.12 0.42 -6.01
CA LEU A 63 -4.24 1.19 -6.54
C LEU A 63 -4.20 1.27 -8.06
N ARG A 64 -3.05 1.60 -8.64
CA ARG A 64 -2.87 1.69 -10.09
C ARG A 64 -3.13 0.35 -10.78
N ALA A 65 -2.72 -0.76 -10.16
CA ALA A 65 -3.03 -2.09 -10.66
C ALA A 65 -4.55 -2.36 -10.65
N HIS A 66 -5.23 -2.05 -9.54
CA HIS A 66 -6.68 -2.22 -9.43
C HIS A 66 -7.45 -1.37 -10.48
N LEU A 67 -7.08 -0.10 -10.65
CA LEU A 67 -7.70 0.77 -11.66
C LEU A 67 -7.51 0.22 -13.09
N ARG A 68 -6.32 -0.29 -13.40
CA ARG A 68 -6.00 -0.85 -14.72
C ARG A 68 -6.69 -2.19 -14.98
N ASP A 69 -6.68 -3.09 -14.01
CA ASP A 69 -7.05 -4.49 -14.22
C ASP A 69 -8.56 -4.72 -14.00
N HIS A 70 -9.17 -3.96 -13.08
CA HIS A 70 -10.54 -4.21 -12.63
C HIS A 70 -11.50 -3.09 -13.03
N VAL A 71 -11.15 -1.82 -12.80
CA VAL A 71 -12.04 -0.69 -13.13
C VAL A 71 -12.15 -0.48 -14.63
N ALA A 72 -11.05 -0.59 -15.38
CA ALA A 72 -11.04 -0.35 -16.82
C ALA A 72 -11.99 -1.27 -17.61
N THR A 73 -12.27 -2.46 -17.09
CA THR A 73 -13.14 -3.48 -17.71
C THR A 73 -14.47 -3.66 -16.96
N ALA A 74 -14.74 -2.84 -15.93
CA ALA A 74 -15.93 -2.97 -15.08
C ALA A 74 -17.24 -2.73 -15.85
N HIS A 75 -17.21 -1.82 -16.84
CA HIS A 75 -18.38 -1.55 -17.67
C HIS A 75 -18.83 -2.79 -18.47
N GLU A 76 -17.87 -3.59 -18.95
CA GLU A 76 -18.14 -4.81 -19.72
C GLU A 76 -18.72 -5.93 -18.83
N ARG A 77 -18.37 -5.93 -17.55
CA ARG A 77 -18.86 -6.89 -16.55
C ARG A 77 -20.17 -6.45 -15.87
N GLY A 78 -20.54 -5.19 -15.99
CA GLY A 78 -21.72 -4.63 -15.32
C GLY A 78 -21.56 -4.44 -13.81
N ASP A 79 -20.31 -4.30 -13.31
CA ASP A 79 -19.96 -4.20 -11.89
C ASP A 79 -19.32 -2.85 -11.51
N VAL A 80 -19.58 -1.80 -12.30
CA VAL A 80 -18.96 -0.47 -12.12
C VAL A 80 -19.25 0.12 -10.74
N GLU A 81 -20.53 0.21 -10.37
CA GLU A 81 -20.95 0.81 -9.10
C GLU A 81 -20.37 0.06 -7.89
N GLU A 82 -20.43 -1.28 -7.90
CA GLU A 82 -19.89 -2.13 -6.83
C GLU A 82 -18.38 -1.91 -6.62
N ILE A 83 -17.59 -1.98 -7.69
CA ILE A 83 -16.14 -1.78 -7.63
C ILE A 83 -15.76 -0.37 -7.17
N VAL A 84 -16.49 0.65 -7.64
CA VAL A 84 -16.21 2.03 -7.25
C VAL A 84 -16.54 2.25 -5.77
N GLU A 85 -17.66 1.72 -5.28
CA GLU A 85 -18.03 1.84 -3.86
C GLU A 85 -17.01 1.12 -2.96
N GLU A 86 -16.61 -0.10 -3.31
CA GLU A 86 -15.58 -0.85 -2.59
C GLU A 86 -14.24 -0.10 -2.53
N LEU A 87 -13.80 0.45 -3.67
CA LEU A 87 -12.57 1.22 -3.74
C LEU A 87 -12.64 2.49 -2.90
N MET A 88 -13.76 3.21 -2.96
CA MET A 88 -13.96 4.43 -2.19
C MET A 88 -14.00 4.14 -0.69
N GLU A 89 -14.61 3.03 -0.26
CA GLU A 89 -14.59 2.58 1.13
C GLU A 89 -13.16 2.30 1.60
N ALA A 90 -12.36 1.60 0.81
CA ALA A 90 -10.96 1.32 1.14
C ALA A 90 -10.11 2.60 1.27
N LEU A 91 -10.42 3.65 0.52
CA LEU A 91 -9.71 4.93 0.53
C LEU A 91 -10.14 5.90 1.64
N LYS A 92 -11.18 5.58 2.43
CA LYS A 92 -11.60 6.38 3.59
C LYS A 92 -10.66 6.24 4.78
N TYR A 93 -9.89 5.16 4.85
CA TYR A 93 -8.88 4.95 5.89
C TYR A 93 -7.64 5.81 5.58
N ARG A 94 -7.72 7.10 5.93
CA ARG A 94 -6.62 8.08 5.84
C ARG A 94 -6.43 8.77 7.18
#